data_AF-A0A6B2FZ64-F1
#
_entry.id   AF-A0A6B2FZ64-F1
#
_cell.length_a   1.000
_cell.length_b   1.000
_cell.length_c   1.000
_cell.angle_alpha   90.00
_cell.angle_beta   90.00
_cell.angle_gamma   90.00
#
_symmetry.space_group_name_H-M   'P 1'
#
loop_
_entity.id
_entity.type
_entity.pdbx_description
1 polymer ?
#
loop_
_entity_poly.entity_id
_entity_poly.type
_entity_poly.pdbx_seq_one_letter_code
_entity_poly.pdbx_strand_id
1 'polypeptide(L)'
;IELLKKGVEIYKNLRDSFPLIHYYMLADQTYSSCCVDEITAKHVPPDLIVHFGDACLSITSHQYKVLYAFGESSLDVAKLECALSKLEPSDPITLLYDTSFVYLKEQLSCMDLNPPHDIFVAHPVKPLNSEFLNCANAMRSDNSV
;
A
#
# COMPACT_ATOMS: atom_id res chain seq x y z
N ILE A 1 13.08 7.35 1.96
CA ILE A 1 14.53 7.08 1.77
C ILE A 1 14.87 5.59 1.87
N GLU A 2 14.21 4.80 2.70
CA GLU A 2 14.58 3.38 2.94
C GLU A 2 14.40 2.44 1.73
N LEU A 3 13.36 2.66 0.91
CA LEU A 3 13.06 1.80 -0.25
C LEU A 3 14.00 1.99 -1.45
N LEU A 4 14.69 3.13 -1.56
CA LEU A 4 15.63 3.40 -2.66
C LEU A 4 16.78 2.37 -2.69
N LYS A 5 17.20 1.88 -1.51
CA LYS A 5 18.25 0.85 -1.39
C LYS A 5 17.82 -0.48 -2.01
N LYS A 6 16.53 -0.79 -2.00
CA LYS A 6 15.96 -2.04 -2.56
C LYS A 6 15.61 -1.93 -4.03
N GLY A 7 15.55 -0.71 -4.59
CA GLY A 7 15.10 -0.49 -5.97
C GLY A 7 15.90 -1.28 -7.01
N VAL A 8 17.23 -1.34 -6.86
CA VAL A 8 18.10 -2.10 -7.78
C VAL A 8 17.86 -3.59 -7.70
N GLU A 9 17.65 -4.12 -6.49
CA GLU A 9 17.37 -5.54 -6.27
C GLU A 9 16.01 -5.92 -6.86
N ILE A 10 14.98 -5.12 -6.58
CA ILE A 10 13.63 -5.30 -7.14
C ILE A 10 13.68 -5.28 -8.66
N TYR A 11 14.37 -4.31 -9.26
CA TYR A 11 14.54 -4.22 -10.70
C TYR A 11 15.17 -5.48 -11.30
N LYS A 12 16.25 -5.98 -10.69
CA LYS A 12 16.93 -7.19 -11.14
C LYS A 12 16.00 -8.40 -11.07
N ASN A 13 15.34 -8.60 -9.93
CA ASN A 13 14.44 -9.74 -9.72
C ASN A 13 13.27 -9.72 -10.70
N LEU A 14 12.66 -8.55 -10.95
CA LEU A 14 11.58 -8.41 -11.93
C LEU A 14 12.07 -8.67 -13.37
N ARG A 15 13.25 -8.16 -13.72
CA ARG A 15 13.86 -8.38 -15.04
C ARG A 15 14.19 -9.85 -15.28
N ASP A 16 14.70 -10.54 -14.27
CA ASP A 16 15.06 -11.96 -14.36
C ASP A 16 13.81 -12.84 -14.44
N SER A 17 12.75 -12.48 -13.68
CA SER A 17 11.48 -13.23 -13.66
C SER A 17 10.63 -13.01 -14.92
N PHE A 18 10.66 -11.80 -15.50
CA PHE A 18 9.89 -11.47 -16.71
C PHE A 18 10.79 -10.76 -17.75
N PRO A 19 11.65 -11.52 -18.47
CA PRO A 19 12.67 -10.94 -19.35
C PRO A 19 12.12 -10.27 -20.61
N LEU A 20 10.84 -10.50 -20.94
CA LEU A 20 10.17 -9.89 -22.10
C LEU A 20 9.58 -8.51 -21.79
N ILE A 21 9.57 -8.09 -20.52
CA ILE A 21 9.04 -6.78 -20.10
C ILE A 21 10.18 -5.75 -20.11
N HIS A 22 9.87 -4.54 -20.59
CA HIS A 22 10.78 -3.41 -20.52
C HIS A 22 10.56 -2.63 -19.22
N TYR A 23 11.62 -2.51 -18.42
CA TYR A 23 11.58 -1.86 -17.11
C TYR A 23 12.32 -0.54 -17.11
N TYR A 24 11.68 0.48 -16.54
CA TYR A 24 12.26 1.80 -16.31
C TYR A 24 12.13 2.14 -14.83
N MET A 25 13.24 2.55 -14.20
CA MET A 25 13.21 3.09 -12.85
C MET A 25 13.14 4.60 -12.94
N LEU A 26 12.10 5.20 -12.35
CA LEU A 26 12.03 6.65 -12.19
C LEU A 26 13.07 7.08 -11.17
N ALA A 27 13.93 8.02 -11.56
CA ALA A 27 14.90 8.61 -10.64
C ALA A 27 14.20 9.56 -9.65
N ASP A 28 14.90 9.85 -8.54
CA ASP A 28 14.36 10.52 -7.35
C ASP A 28 13.56 11.79 -7.68
N GLN A 29 12.34 11.87 -7.16
CA GLN A 29 11.52 13.08 -7.26
C GLN A 29 12.02 14.11 -6.25
N THR A 30 12.32 15.31 -6.71
CA THR A 30 12.78 16.42 -5.84
C THR A 30 11.66 16.98 -4.94
N TYR A 31 10.39 16.59 -5.17
CA TYR A 31 9.24 17.05 -4.41
C TYR A 31 8.26 15.87 -4.16
N SER A 32 8.08 15.52 -2.88
CA SER A 32 7.14 14.52 -2.34
C SER A 32 7.14 13.13 -3.00
N SER A 33 7.75 12.15 -2.34
CA SER A 33 7.78 10.75 -2.77
C SER A 33 6.43 10.00 -2.74
N CYS A 34 5.33 10.68 -2.36
CA CYS A 34 4.03 10.06 -2.12
C CYS A 34 3.05 10.15 -3.31
N CYS A 35 3.40 10.87 -4.37
CA CYS A 35 2.58 11.02 -5.58
C CYS A 35 3.10 10.13 -6.72
N VAL A 36 2.20 9.69 -7.59
CA VAL A 36 2.58 8.99 -8.82
C VAL A 36 3.16 9.99 -9.82
N ASP A 37 4.35 9.72 -10.37
CA ASP A 37 4.99 10.62 -11.34
C ASP A 37 4.49 10.43 -12.77
N GLU A 38 3.31 10.95 -13.07
CA GLU A 38 2.78 10.90 -14.44
C GLU A 38 3.51 11.85 -15.40
N ILE A 39 4.17 12.89 -14.91
CA ILE A 39 4.85 13.89 -15.75
C ILE A 39 6.16 13.33 -16.30
N THR A 40 6.98 12.72 -15.44
CA THR A 40 8.20 12.04 -15.86
C THR A 40 7.86 10.81 -16.71
N ALA A 41 6.82 10.03 -16.32
CA ALA A 41 6.37 8.87 -17.09
C ALA A 41 5.96 9.21 -18.53
N LYS A 42 5.48 10.42 -18.83
CA LYS A 42 5.16 10.84 -20.21
C LYS A 42 6.35 10.84 -21.17
N HIS A 43 7.58 10.93 -20.66
CA HIS A 43 8.78 10.92 -21.50
C HIS A 43 9.07 9.53 -22.07
N VAL A 44 8.66 8.49 -21.34
CA VAL A 44 8.71 7.09 -21.77
C VAL A 44 7.39 6.43 -21.35
N PRO A 45 6.31 6.58 -22.15
CA PRO A 45 4.96 6.18 -21.75
C PRO A 45 4.87 4.70 -21.37
N PRO A 46 4.53 4.37 -20.11
CA PRO A 46 4.42 2.99 -19.67
C PRO A 46 3.01 2.42 -19.85
N ASP A 47 2.91 1.10 -19.99
CA ASP A 47 1.62 0.39 -19.87
C ASP A 47 1.12 0.30 -18.43
N LEU A 48 2.05 0.31 -17.46
CA LEU A 48 1.80 0.19 -16.02
C LEU A 48 2.88 0.95 -15.23
N ILE A 49 2.45 1.70 -14.21
CA ILE A 49 3.33 2.31 -13.21
C ILE A 49 3.20 1.50 -11.92
N VAL A 50 4.33 1.11 -11.31
CA VAL A 50 4.34 0.52 -9.97
C VAL A 50 4.89 1.56 -8.98
N HIS A 51 4.04 2.02 -8.06
CA HIS A 51 4.39 2.99 -7.02
C HIS A 51 4.69 2.26 -5.71
N PHE A 52 5.94 2.27 -5.28
CA PHE A 52 6.38 1.60 -4.05
C PHE A 52 6.36 2.52 -2.84
N GLY A 53 5.95 1.97 -1.69
CA GLY A 53 5.90 2.68 -0.42
C GLY A 53 4.65 3.53 -0.27
N ASP A 54 4.69 4.46 0.68
CA ASP A 54 3.54 5.28 1.03
C ASP A 54 3.06 6.11 -0.15
N ALA A 55 1.74 6.25 -0.27
CA ALA A 55 1.11 7.06 -1.29
C ALA A 55 0.05 7.97 -0.68
N CYS A 56 -0.01 9.21 -1.16
CA CYS A 56 -1.07 10.14 -0.81
C CYS A 56 -2.42 9.79 -1.46
N LEU A 57 -2.42 8.86 -2.43
CA LEU A 57 -3.60 8.46 -3.21
C LEU A 57 -4.34 9.65 -3.85
N SER A 58 -3.60 10.71 -4.16
CA SER A 58 -4.12 11.84 -4.92
C SER A 58 -4.67 11.36 -6.26
N ILE A 59 -5.72 12.05 -6.72
CA ILE A 59 -6.35 11.76 -8.01
C ILE A 59 -5.28 11.87 -9.11
N THR A 60 -5.11 10.79 -9.86
CA THR A 60 -4.21 10.75 -11.03
C THR A 60 -4.92 11.25 -12.28
N SER A 61 -4.19 11.50 -13.35
CA SER A 61 -4.75 11.87 -14.66
C SER A 61 -5.56 10.74 -15.33
N HIS A 62 -5.51 9.53 -14.76
CA HIS A 62 -6.10 8.29 -15.27
C HIS A 62 -5.53 7.83 -16.62
N GLN A 63 -4.46 8.48 -17.10
CA GLN A 63 -3.82 8.13 -18.36
C GLN A 63 -3.12 6.76 -18.31
N TYR A 64 -2.59 6.39 -17.14
CA TYR A 64 -1.81 5.17 -16.94
C TYR A 64 -2.44 4.29 -15.86
N LYS A 65 -2.28 2.97 -15.99
CA LYS A 65 -2.60 2.03 -14.90
C LYS A 65 -1.56 2.19 -13.79
N VAL A 66 -2.01 2.18 -12.54
CA VAL A 66 -1.12 2.31 -11.39
C VAL A 66 -1.32 1.14 -10.43
N LEU A 67 -0.24 0.42 -10.14
CA LEU A 67 -0.18 -0.59 -9.10
C LEU A 67 0.56 -0.02 -7.89
N TYR A 68 -0.10 0.03 -6.74
CA TYR A 68 0.53 0.48 -5.50
C TYR A 68 1.06 -0.71 -4.70
N ALA A 69 2.31 -0.62 -4.24
CA ALA A 69 2.96 -1.61 -3.40
C ALA A 69 3.36 -0.96 -2.06
N PHE A 70 2.43 -0.87 -1.11
CA PHE A 70 2.60 -0.13 0.16
C PHE A 70 3.53 -0.81 1.16
N GLY A 71 3.78 -2.10 1.00
CA GLY A 71 4.41 -2.92 2.05
C GLY A 71 3.45 -3.22 3.20
N GLU A 72 3.98 -3.87 4.24
CA GLU A 72 3.20 -4.32 5.40
C GLU A 72 3.93 -3.91 6.68
N SER A 73 3.45 -2.84 7.29
CA SER A 73 3.94 -2.42 8.59
C SER A 73 3.34 -3.32 9.67
N SER A 74 4.17 -3.87 10.55
CA SER A 74 3.70 -4.76 11.61
C SER A 74 2.83 -4.01 12.63
N LEU A 75 1.66 -4.55 12.94
CA LEU A 75 0.80 -4.10 14.03
C LEU A 75 0.45 -5.27 14.95
N ASP A 76 0.59 -5.08 16.25
CA ASP A 76 0.12 -6.03 17.26
C ASP A 76 -1.37 -5.77 17.50
N VAL A 77 -2.22 -6.48 16.76
CA VAL A 77 -3.68 -6.29 16.81
C VAL A 77 -4.24 -6.62 18.19
N ALA A 78 -3.68 -7.60 18.91
CA ALA A 78 -4.12 -7.92 20.26
C ALA A 78 -3.86 -6.76 21.25
N LYS A 79 -2.74 -6.05 21.10
CA LYS A 79 -2.49 -4.83 21.89
C LYS A 79 -3.43 -3.70 21.51
N LEU A 80 -3.77 -3.56 20.23
CA LEU A 80 -4.75 -2.58 19.78
C LEU A 80 -6.13 -2.88 20.41
N GLU A 81 -6.60 -4.12 20.32
CA GLU A 81 -7.87 -4.55 20.94
C GLU A 81 -7.90 -4.27 22.45
N CYS A 82 -6.80 -4.59 23.15
CA CYS A 82 -6.66 -4.32 24.59
C CYS A 82 -6.61 -2.81 24.92
N ALA A 83 -6.13 -1.97 24.00
CA ALA A 83 -6.15 -0.53 24.18
C ALA A 83 -7.56 0.03 23.94
N LEU A 84 -8.25 -0.45 22.90
CA LEU A 84 -9.60 -0.02 22.57
C LEU A 84 -10.63 -0.45 23.62
N SER A 85 -10.48 -1.64 24.23
CA SER A 85 -11.39 -2.11 25.29
C SER A 85 -11.35 -1.29 26.58
N LYS A 86 -10.35 -0.43 26.75
CA LYS A 86 -10.22 0.49 27.89
C LYS A 86 -10.90 1.84 27.65
N LEU A 87 -11.37 2.10 26.44
CA LEU A 87 -12.14 3.30 26.12
C LEU A 87 -13.55 3.17 26.70
N GLU A 88 -14.18 4.31 26.96
CA GLU A 88 -15.56 4.34 27.46
C GLU A 88 -16.52 4.00 26.30
N PRO A 89 -17.49 3.08 26.49
CA PRO A 89 -18.37 2.60 25.41
C PRO A 89 -19.28 3.65 24.79
N SER A 90 -19.36 4.86 25.36
CA SER A 90 -20.31 5.89 24.97
C SER A 90 -19.92 6.65 23.71
N ASP A 91 -18.65 6.61 23.29
CA ASP A 91 -18.15 7.36 22.15
C ASP A 91 -17.84 6.43 20.96
N PRO A 92 -18.36 6.72 19.75
CA PRO A 92 -18.00 5.95 18.56
C PRO A 92 -16.52 6.14 18.23
N ILE A 93 -15.84 5.03 17.92
CA ILE A 93 -14.41 5.00 17.64
C ILE A 93 -14.20 4.96 16.13
N THR A 94 -13.38 5.87 15.59
CA THR A 94 -12.93 5.77 14.19
C THR A 94 -11.46 5.40 14.13
N LEU A 95 -11.15 4.28 13.47
CA LEU A 95 -9.79 3.85 13.19
C LEU A 95 -9.33 4.41 11.85
N LEU A 96 -8.31 5.26 11.92
CA LEU A 96 -7.57 5.80 10.77
C LEU A 96 -6.21 5.12 10.73
N TYR A 97 -5.77 4.72 9.53
CA TYR A 97 -4.49 4.04 9.35
C TYR A 97 -3.83 4.42 8.03
N ASP A 98 -2.50 4.34 8.00
CA ASP A 98 -1.69 4.62 6.81
C ASP A 98 -1.74 3.48 5.79
N THR A 99 -1.33 3.77 4.55
CA THR A 99 -1.38 2.81 3.44
C THR A 99 -0.65 1.48 3.71
N SER A 100 0.39 1.50 4.56
CA SER A 100 1.15 0.31 4.96
C SER A 100 0.37 -0.70 5.83
N PHE A 101 -0.80 -0.33 6.34
CA PHE A 101 -1.70 -1.21 7.10
C PHE A 101 -2.95 -1.65 6.31
N VAL A 102 -3.04 -1.31 5.01
CA VAL A 102 -4.16 -1.72 4.14
C VAL A 102 -4.40 -3.23 4.15
N TYR A 103 -3.33 -4.02 4.32
CA TYR A 103 -3.41 -5.48 4.43
C TYR A 103 -4.20 -5.97 5.65
N LEU A 104 -4.33 -5.17 6.71
CA LEU A 104 -5.10 -5.50 7.91
C LEU A 104 -6.57 -5.11 7.82
N LYS A 105 -7.02 -4.48 6.72
CA LYS A 105 -8.38 -3.97 6.56
C LYS A 105 -9.46 -4.95 7.03
N GLU A 106 -9.40 -6.19 6.59
CA GLU A 106 -10.40 -7.22 6.93
C GLU A 106 -10.33 -7.58 8.41
N GLN A 107 -9.12 -7.77 8.95
CA GLN A 107 -8.93 -8.06 10.37
C GLN A 107 -9.42 -6.91 11.27
N LEU A 108 -9.13 -5.66 10.91
CA LEU A 108 -9.58 -4.50 11.69
C LEU A 108 -11.11 -4.32 11.64
N SER A 109 -11.74 -4.67 10.52
CA SER A 109 -13.19 -4.54 10.34
C SER A 109 -13.98 -5.62 11.09
N CYS A 110 -13.34 -6.76 11.39
CA CYS A 110 -13.93 -7.88 12.11
C CYS A 110 -13.55 -7.91 13.60
N MET A 111 -12.92 -6.85 14.13
CA MET A 111 -12.56 -6.78 15.55
C MET A 111 -13.82 -6.82 16.44
N ASP A 112 -13.81 -7.71 17.42
CA ASP A 112 -14.87 -7.87 18.41
C ASP A 112 -14.33 -7.47 19.79
N LEU A 113 -14.77 -6.33 20.30
CA LEU A 113 -14.30 -5.78 21.57
C LEU A 113 -15.26 -6.12 22.71
N ASN A 114 -14.69 -6.35 23.90
CA ASN A 114 -15.45 -6.48 25.13
C ASN A 114 -14.95 -5.43 26.16
N PRO A 115 -15.77 -4.44 26.55
CA PRO A 115 -17.17 -4.21 26.16
C PRO A 115 -17.34 -3.82 24.67
N PRO A 116 -18.53 -4.03 24.07
CA PRO A 116 -18.77 -3.70 22.67
C PRO A 116 -18.69 -2.19 22.43
N HIS A 117 -18.02 -1.82 21.35
CA HIS A 117 -17.89 -0.43 20.90
C HIS A 117 -18.35 -0.32 19.44
N ASP A 118 -18.96 0.82 19.08
CA ASP A 118 -19.21 1.15 17.69
C ASP A 118 -17.90 1.59 17.02
N ILE A 119 -17.26 0.68 16.29
CA ILE A 119 -15.98 0.93 15.61
C ILE A 119 -16.22 1.12 14.12
N PHE A 120 -15.75 2.25 13.61
CA PHE A 120 -15.71 2.57 12.19
C PHE A 120 -14.26 2.49 11.70
N VAL A 121 -14.00 1.61 10.75
CA VAL A 121 -12.69 1.51 10.11
C VAL A 121 -12.73 2.35 8.84
N ALA A 122 -12.00 3.47 8.84
CA ALA A 122 -11.88 4.30 7.65
C ALA A 122 -10.88 3.68 6.68
N HIS A 123 -11.24 3.62 5.39
CA HIS A 123 -10.36 3.04 4.37
C HIS A 123 -9.77 4.13 3.46
N PRO A 124 -8.48 4.03 3.12
CA PRO A 124 -7.90 4.88 2.09
C PRO A 124 -8.69 4.75 0.79
N VAL A 125 -9.09 5.88 0.21
CA VAL A 125 -9.87 5.90 -1.03
C VAL A 125 -8.95 5.52 -2.19
N LYS A 126 -9.34 4.49 -2.91
CA LYS A 126 -8.62 3.98 -4.06
C LYS A 126 -8.81 4.91 -5.29
N PRO A 127 -7.73 5.41 -5.93
CA PRO A 127 -7.86 6.15 -7.19
C PRO A 127 -8.46 5.31 -8.32
N LEU A 128 -9.16 5.95 -9.26
CA LEU A 128 -9.72 5.27 -10.44
C LEU A 128 -8.58 4.68 -11.30
N ASN A 129 -8.78 3.46 -11.79
CA ASN A 129 -7.79 2.65 -12.55
C ASN A 129 -6.53 2.24 -11.76
N SER A 130 -6.57 2.28 -10.42
CA SER A 130 -5.49 1.72 -9.61
C SER A 130 -5.77 0.27 -9.20
N GLU A 131 -4.74 -0.43 -8.73
CA GLU A 131 -4.85 -1.65 -7.92
C GLU A 131 -3.87 -1.61 -6.75
N PHE A 132 -4.22 -2.28 -5.66
CA PHE A 132 -3.36 -2.39 -4.48
C PHE A 132 -2.77 -3.79 -4.45
N LEU A 133 -1.44 -3.88 -4.38
CA LEU A 133 -0.72 -5.11 -4.16
C LEU A 133 -0.13 -5.08 -2.75
N ASN A 134 -0.56 -6.01 -1.91
CA ASN A 134 0.07 -6.23 -0.62
C ASN A 134 1.30 -7.13 -0.81
N CYS A 135 2.46 -6.68 -0.33
CA CYS A 135 3.73 -7.36 -0.59
C CYS A 135 3.77 -8.81 -0.06
N ALA A 136 3.03 -9.18 1.00
CA ALA A 136 2.97 -10.58 1.41
C ALA A 136 2.17 -11.44 0.44
N ASN A 137 1.17 -10.89 -0.26
CA ASN A 137 0.42 -11.64 -1.28
C ASN A 137 1.26 -11.83 -2.56
N ALA A 138 2.10 -10.86 -2.91
CA ALA A 138 3.02 -10.96 -4.05
C ALA A 138 4.16 -11.98 -3.82
N MET A 139 4.56 -12.20 -2.56
CA MET A 139 5.59 -13.17 -2.20
C MET A 139 5.04 -14.59 -1.93
N ARG A 140 3.71 -14.77 -1.87
CA ARG A 140 3.07 -16.06 -1.55
C ARG A 140 2.79 -16.96 -2.75
N SER A 141 3.02 -16.52 -4.00
CA SER A 141 2.74 -17.34 -5.19
C SER A 141 3.83 -18.33 -5.61
N ASP A 142 5.00 -18.38 -4.95
CA ASP A 142 6.10 -19.29 -5.34
C ASP A 142 6.68 -20.08 -4.16
N ASN A 143 5.84 -20.77 -3.38
CA ASN A 143 6.30 -21.84 -2.46
C ASN A 143 5.34 -23.04 -2.45
N SER A 144 4.93 -23.46 -3.65
CA SER A 144 4.36 -24.79 -3.89
C SER A 144 5.24 -25.56 -4.89
N VAL A 145 6.40 -26.01 -4.42
CA VAL A 145 7.13 -27.19 -4.91
C VAL A 145 7.69 -27.92 -3.70
#